data_AF-A0A7X7XX82-F1
#
_entry.id   AF-A0A7X7XX82-F1
#
_cell.length_a   1.000
_cell.length_b   1.000
_cell.length_c   1.000
_cell.angle_alpha   90.00
_cell.angle_beta   90.00
_cell.angle_gamma   90.00
#
_symmetry.space_group_name_H-M   'P 1'
#
loop_
_entity.id
_entity.type
_entity.pdbx_description
1 polymer ?
#
loop_
_entity_poly.entity_id
_entity_poly.type
_entity_poly.pdbx_seq_one_letter_code
_entity_poly.pdbx_strand_id
1 'polypeptide(L)' 'MNENTNNLEKRIVEKNLLINSFDKHDDSQQTKIQDVEIELDGLLYQYYKMLRKKKE' A
#
# COMPACT_ATOMS: atom_id res chain seq x y z
N MET A 1 2.17 -16.62 -11.49
CA MET A 1 2.13 -15.20 -11.04
C MET A 1 3.56 -14.68 -11.01
N ASN A 2 3.80 -13.47 -11.51
CA ASN A 2 5.14 -12.90 -11.65
C ASN A 2 5.69 -12.56 -10.25
N GLU A 3 6.96 -12.85 -9.97
CA GLU A 3 7.60 -12.60 -8.66
C GLU A 3 7.44 -11.13 -8.21
N ASN A 4 7.44 -10.22 -9.19
CA ASN A 4 7.15 -8.79 -9.01
C ASN A 4 5.73 -8.49 -8.49
N THR A 5 4.72 -9.29 -8.88
CA THR A 5 3.35 -9.12 -8.39
C THR A 5 3.23 -9.56 -6.93
N ASN A 6 3.84 -10.68 -6.56
CA ASN A 6 3.79 -11.20 -5.19
C ASN A 6 4.50 -10.26 -4.20
N ASN A 7 5.63 -9.68 -4.60
CA ASN A 7 6.33 -8.69 -3.78
C ASN A 7 5.53 -7.40 -3.60
N LEU A 8 4.81 -6.96 -4.65
CA LEU A 8 3.96 -5.77 -4.56
C LEU A 8 2.77 -6.01 -3.62
N GLU A 9 2.11 -7.16 -3.72
CA GLU A 9 1.01 -7.54 -2.81
C GLU A 9 1.48 -7.58 -1.35
N LYS A 10 2.65 -8.16 -1.07
CA LYS A 10 3.22 -8.16 0.29
C LYS A 10 3.41 -6.75 0.82
N ARG A 11 3.99 -5.84 0.03
CA ARG A 11 4.21 -4.44 0.45
C ARG A 11 2.89 -3.70 0.70
N ILE A 12 1.85 -3.97 -0.08
CA ILE A 12 0.50 -3.42 0.13
C ILE A 12 -0.06 -3.90 1.47
N VAL A 13 0.04 -5.21 1.75
CA VAL A 13 -0.43 -5.78 3.02
C VAL A 13 0.34 -5.22 4.21
N GLU A 14 1.67 -5.13 4.13
CA GLU A 14 2.53 -4.57 5.17
C GLU A 14 2.14 -3.12 5.50
N LYS A 15 1.93 -2.26 4.48
CA LYS A 15 1.52 -0.87 4.70
C LYS A 15 0.12 -0.74 5.27
N ASN A 16 -0.82 -1.60 4.85
CA ASN A 16 -2.15 -1.64 5.46
C ASN A 16 -2.11 -2.04 6.94
N LEU A 17 -1.28 -3.03 7.28
CA LEU A 17 -1.08 -3.44 8.68
C LEU A 17 -0.44 -2.31 9.49
N LEU A 18 0.52 -1.59 8.91
CA LEU A 18 1.15 -0.43 9.54
C LEU A 18 0.13 0.68 9.83
N ILE A 19 -0.72 1.03 8.87
CA ILE A 19 -1.81 2.02 9.07
C ILE A 19 -2.74 1.59 10.21
N ASN A 20 -3.10 0.31 10.26
CA ASN A 20 -3.96 -0.23 11.31
C ASN A 20 -3.28 -0.31 12.68
N SER A 21 -1.95 -0.28 12.72
CA SER A 21 -1.19 -0.26 13.98
C SER A 21 -1.07 1.13 14.60
N PHE A 22 -1.31 2.19 13.82
CA PHE A 22 -1.28 3.55 14.34
C PHE A 22 -2.55 3.86 15.14
N ASP A 23 -2.36 4.59 16.24
CA ASP A 23 -3.48 5.15 16.99
C ASP A 23 -4.05 6.35 16.22
N LYS A 24 -5.31 6.23 15.77
CA LYS A 24 -6.01 7.25 14.98
C LYS A 24 -6.41 8.47 15.81
N HIS A 25 -6.26 8.40 17.14
CA HIS A 25 -6.54 9.50 18.07
C HIS A 25 -5.29 10.25 18.52
N ASP A 26 -4.09 9.80 18.09
CA ASP A 26 -2.83 10.49 18.34
C ASP A 26 -2.50 11.40 17.15
N ASP A 27 -2.69 12.70 17.33
CA ASP A 27 -2.39 13.73 16.32
C ASP A 27 -0.92 13.67 15.84
N SER A 28 0.00 13.16 16.66
CA SER A 28 1.41 12.97 16.28
C SER A 28 1.65 11.80 15.31
N GLN A 29 0.70 10.85 15.26
CA GLN A 29 0.69 9.74 14.30
C GLN A 29 -0.03 10.12 13.02
N GLN A 30 -0.84 11.19 13.01
CA GLN A 30 -1.67 11.56 11.86
C GLN A 30 -0.83 11.89 10.61
N THR A 31 0.28 12.62 10.77
CA THR A 31 1.22 12.86 9.66
C THR A 31 1.84 11.55 9.15
N LYS A 32 2.19 10.63 10.06
CA LYS A 32 2.77 9.33 9.68
C LYS A 32 1.76 8.44 8.97
N ILE A 33 0.50 8.46 9.40
CA ILE A 33 -0.61 7.77 8.73
C ILE A 33 -0.73 8.30 7.29
N GLN A 34 -0.77 9.62 7.12
CA GLN A 34 -0.87 10.25 5.79
C GLN A 34 0.28 9.89 4.88
N ASP A 35 1.53 9.89 5.38
CA ASP A 35 2.69 9.48 4.59
C ASP A 35 2.57 8.03 4.12
N VAL A 36 2.14 7.12 5.01
CA VAL A 36 1.95 5.70 4.66
C VAL A 36 0.77 5.50 3.70
N GLU A 37 -0.31 6.29 3.81
CA GLU A 37 -1.44 6.29 2.87
C GLU A 37 -1.02 6.71 1.46
N ILE A 38 -0.22 7.78 1.32
CA ILE A 38 0.30 8.24 0.03
C ILE A 38 1.15 7.14 -0.63
N GLU A 39 2.02 6.49 0.14
CA GLU A 39 2.82 5.38 -0.38
C GLU A 39 1.95 4.18 -0.78
N LEU A 40 0.91 3.88 0.00
CA LEU A 40 -0.02 2.79 -0.29
C LEU A 40 -0.80 3.04 -1.59
N ASP A 41 -1.28 4.27 -1.82
CA ASP A 41 -1.95 4.67 -3.06
C ASP A 41 -1.05 4.45 -4.28
N GLY A 42 0.25 4.80 -4.16
CA GLY A 42 1.24 4.54 -5.20
C GLY A 42 1.38 3.05 -5.52
N LEU A 43 1.42 2.19 -4.50
CA LEU A 43 1.50 0.74 -4.66
C LEU A 43 0.22 0.16 -5.29
N LEU A 44 -0.95 0.61 -4.85
CA LEU A 44 -2.24 0.20 -5.41
C LEU A 44 -2.37 0.57 -6.88
N TYR A 45 -1.93 1.78 -7.26
CA TYR A 45 -1.90 2.20 -8.65
C TYR A 45 -0.95 1.35 -9.51
N GLN A 46 0.23 1.01 -8.99
CA GLN A 46 1.14 0.09 -9.66
C GLN A 46 0.53 -1.30 -9.84
N TYR A 47 -0.15 -1.81 -8.82
CA TYR A 47 -0.84 -3.10 -8.86
C TYR A 47 -1.93 -3.10 -9.94
N TYR A 48 -2.76 -2.06 -9.96
CA TYR A 48 -3.80 -1.88 -10.96
C TYR A 48 -3.23 -1.84 -12.38
N LYS A 49 -2.13 -1.10 -12.60
CA LYS A 49 -1.45 -1.04 -13.91
C LYS A 49 -0.92 -2.41 -14.34
N MET A 50 -0.41 -3.21 -13.42
CA MET A 50 0.02 -4.58 -13.70
C MET A 50 -1.14 -5.51 -14.06
N LEU A 51 -2.27 -5.42 -13.34
CA LEU A 51 -3.47 -6.20 -13.66
C LEU A 51 -4.02 -5.85 -15.03
N ARG A 52 -4.04 -4.55 -15.39
CA ARG A 52 -4.47 -4.10 -16.71
C ARG A 52 -3.60 -4.68 -17.83
N LYS A 53 -2.27 -4.69 -17.67
CA LYS A 53 -1.34 -5.28 -18.64
C LYS A 53 -1.45 -6.80 -18.79
N LYS A 54 -2.00 -7.52 -17.80
CA LYS A 54 -2.25 -8.98 -17.89
C LYS A 54 -3.55 -9.32 -18.61
N LYS A 55 -4.43 -8.34 -18.86
CA LYS A 55 -5.72 -8.51 -19.55
C LYS A 55 -5.63 -8.31 -21.07
N GLU A 56 -4.51 -7.81 -21.58
CA GLU A 56 -4.14 -7.77 -23.01
C GLU A 56 -3.36 -9.02 -23.39
#